data_AF-A0A8C6XFI5-F1
#
_entry.id   AF-A0A8C6XFI5-F1
#
_cell.length_a   1.000
_cell.length_b   1.000
_cell.length_c   1.000
_cell.angle_alpha   90.00
_cell.angle_beta   90.00
_cell.angle_gamma   90.00
#
_symmetry.space_group_name_H-M   'P 1'
#
loop_
_entity.id
_entity.type
_entity.pdbx_description
1 polymer ?
#
loop_
_entity_poly.entity_id
_entity_poly.type
_entity_poly.pdbx_seq_one_letter_code
_entity_poly.pdbx_strand_id
1 'polypeptide(L)'
;RGDAHTKSFLNDSLTVYLGKRDFVDHIDLVDPVGKRRIKREWLELLFVTLTCAFRYGREDLDVLGLTFRKDLFVSNVQAFPPVAEEKKPLTRLQERLVKKLGEQAYPFTFEIPPNLPCSVTLQPGPEDTGKACGVDYEVKAFCAENLEEKIHKRNSVRLVIRKVQYAPERPGPQPMAETTRQFLMSDKPLHLEASLDKEIYYHGEPINVNVHVTNNTNKMVKKIKISVRQYADICLFNTAQYKCPVAVEETDDVVAPSSTFCKVYTLTPFLANNREKRGLALDGKLKHEDTNLASSTLLREGANKEVLGIIVSYKVKAKLVVSRGGDVAVELPFTLMHPKPKEELLHREGEFVRVCSDPNLVPGNDDDIVFEDFARQRLKCMQDEEEEADRTNALQLNDR
;
A
#
# COMPACT_ATOMS: atom_id res chain seq x y z
N ARG A 1 -23.12 -0.94 7.42
CA ARG A 1 -23.62 -2.22 6.84
C ARG A 1 -22.49 -3.23 6.92
N GLY A 2 -22.77 -4.48 7.25
CA GLY A 2 -21.75 -5.53 7.31
C GLY A 2 -21.60 -6.16 5.93
N ASP A 3 -20.86 -5.51 5.05
CA ASP A 3 -20.63 -6.02 3.70
C ASP A 3 -19.57 -7.13 3.76
N ALA A 4 -19.82 -8.26 3.11
CA ALA A 4 -18.88 -9.38 3.04
C ALA A 4 -18.49 -9.63 1.58
N HIS A 5 -17.19 -9.66 1.29
CA HIS A 5 -16.68 -9.94 -0.04
C HIS A 5 -16.53 -11.44 -0.26
N THR A 6 -16.86 -11.90 -1.46
CA THR A 6 -16.96 -13.32 -1.78
C THR A 6 -16.25 -13.64 -3.09
N LYS A 7 -15.67 -14.84 -3.17
CA LYS A 7 -15.13 -15.36 -4.43
C LYS A 7 -15.35 -16.87 -4.50
N SER A 8 -16.06 -17.31 -5.54
CA SER A 8 -16.32 -18.72 -5.83
C SER A 8 -15.34 -19.29 -6.86
N PHE A 9 -15.10 -20.60 -6.77
CA PHE A 9 -14.52 -21.40 -7.83
C PHE A 9 -15.61 -22.08 -8.68
N LEU A 10 -15.24 -22.54 -9.89
CA LEU A 10 -16.11 -23.24 -10.86
C LEU A 10 -17.09 -24.21 -10.15
N ASN A 11 -18.36 -24.11 -10.54
CA ASN A 11 -19.53 -24.84 -10.01
C ASN A 11 -19.91 -24.54 -8.54
N ASP A 12 -19.43 -23.43 -7.95
CA ASP A 12 -19.70 -23.03 -6.55
C ASP A 12 -19.30 -24.09 -5.51
N SER A 13 -18.38 -24.99 -5.87
CA SER A 13 -17.89 -26.06 -4.99
C SER A 13 -17.07 -25.50 -3.82
N LEU A 14 -16.23 -24.50 -4.08
CA LEU A 14 -15.39 -23.84 -3.07
C LEU A 14 -15.61 -22.33 -3.15
N THR A 15 -16.03 -21.70 -2.05
CA THR A 15 -16.19 -20.25 -1.98
C THR A 15 -15.43 -19.69 -0.76
N VAL A 16 -14.88 -18.50 -0.90
CA VAL A 16 -14.19 -17.83 0.21
C VAL A 16 -14.85 -16.50 0.46
N TYR A 17 -15.15 -16.24 1.73
CA TYR A 17 -15.78 -15.00 2.18
C TYR A 17 -14.77 -14.28 3.04
N LEU A 18 -14.64 -12.97 2.90
CA LEU A 18 -13.78 -12.12 3.71
C LEU A 18 -14.55 -10.85 4.06
N GLY A 19 -14.52 -10.44 5.32
CA GLY A 19 -15.18 -9.20 5.74
C GLY A 19 -14.49 -7.92 5.23
N LYS A 20 -13.20 -8.00 4.88
CA LYS A 20 -12.41 -6.88 4.37
C LYS A 20 -11.43 -7.36 3.29
N ARG A 21 -11.05 -6.45 2.38
CA ARG A 21 -9.95 -6.67 1.42
C ARG A 21 -8.63 -6.08 1.90
N ASP A 22 -8.71 -5.09 2.79
CA ASP A 22 -7.58 -4.34 3.35
C ASP A 22 -7.55 -4.57 4.86
N PHE A 23 -6.41 -5.02 5.37
CA PHE A 23 -6.16 -5.33 6.78
C PHE A 23 -5.16 -4.33 7.33
N VAL A 24 -5.54 -3.73 8.46
CA VAL A 24 -4.81 -2.60 9.03
C VAL A 24 -3.72 -3.09 9.96
N ASP A 25 -2.52 -2.57 9.78
CA ASP A 25 -1.41 -2.66 10.71
C ASP A 25 -1.41 -1.45 11.64
N HIS A 26 -1.68 -1.70 12.93
CA HIS A 26 -1.69 -0.71 13.99
C HIS A 26 -0.31 -0.55 14.64
N ILE A 27 0.76 -0.97 13.96
CA ILE A 27 2.12 -1.12 14.48
C ILE A 27 2.21 -2.30 15.43
N ASP A 28 1.42 -2.35 16.50
CA ASP A 28 1.48 -3.39 17.54
C ASP A 28 0.71 -4.67 17.20
N LEU A 29 -0.35 -4.54 16.41
CA LEU A 29 -1.22 -5.64 15.99
C LEU A 29 -1.67 -5.41 14.55
N VAL A 30 -1.85 -6.49 13.80
CA VAL A 30 -2.49 -6.45 12.48
C VAL A 30 -3.88 -7.07 12.59
N ASP A 31 -4.87 -6.44 11.97
CA ASP A 31 -6.24 -6.95 11.88
C ASP A 31 -6.24 -8.42 11.38
N PRO A 32 -6.88 -9.36 12.09
CA PRO A 32 -6.89 -10.77 11.70
C PRO A 32 -7.74 -11.00 10.44
N VAL A 33 -7.31 -11.94 9.59
CA VAL A 33 -8.00 -12.24 8.32
C VAL A 33 -9.09 -13.30 8.51
N GLY A 34 -10.35 -12.99 8.14
CA GLY A 34 -11.37 -14.05 7.99
C GLY A 34 -12.84 -13.77 7.51
N LYS A 35 -13.80 -14.69 7.09
CA LYS A 35 -13.87 -16.09 6.44
C LYS A 35 -15.30 -16.49 5.94
N ARG A 36 -15.35 -17.56 5.08
CA ARG A 36 -16.30 -18.75 5.01
C ARG A 36 -17.35 -18.90 3.87
N ARG A 37 -17.28 -19.95 2.99
CA ARG A 37 -18.35 -20.96 2.59
C ARG A 37 -17.82 -22.01 1.58
N ILE A 38 -17.99 -23.31 1.79
CA ILE A 38 -17.59 -24.33 0.79
C ILE A 38 -18.76 -25.28 0.58
N LYS A 39 -19.19 -25.49 -0.67
CA LYS A 39 -20.29 -26.38 -1.00
C LYS A 39 -19.75 -27.80 -1.15
N ARG A 40 -20.18 -28.68 -0.26
CA ARG A 40 -19.77 -30.08 -0.16
C ARG A 40 -20.14 -30.88 -1.42
N GLU A 41 -19.13 -31.37 -2.13
CA GLU A 41 -19.22 -32.55 -3.02
C GLU A 41 -18.00 -33.50 -2.91
N TRP A 42 -16.98 -33.20 -2.09
CA TRP A 42 -15.70 -33.95 -2.08
C TRP A 42 -15.29 -34.48 -0.69
N LEU A 43 -14.55 -35.59 -0.68
CA LEU A 43 -14.04 -36.34 0.49
C LEU A 43 -12.64 -35.90 0.97
N GLU A 44 -12.05 -34.86 0.37
CA GLU A 44 -10.65 -34.45 0.57
C GLU A 44 -10.48 -33.41 1.70
N LEU A 45 -9.24 -33.26 2.21
CA LEU A 45 -8.92 -32.25 3.23
C LEU A 45 -8.92 -30.86 2.60
N LEU A 46 -9.32 -29.86 3.39
CA LEU A 46 -9.35 -28.46 2.98
C LEU A 46 -8.32 -27.67 3.78
N PHE A 47 -7.41 -27.05 3.04
CA PHE A 47 -6.42 -26.15 3.60
C PHE A 47 -6.69 -24.73 3.13
N VAL A 48 -6.42 -23.78 4.02
CA VAL A 48 -6.30 -22.38 3.66
C VAL A 48 -4.93 -21.89 4.06
N THR A 49 -4.30 -21.15 3.17
CA THR A 49 -2.95 -20.64 3.37
C THR A 49 -2.94 -19.13 3.19
N LEU A 50 -2.21 -18.46 4.08
CA LEU A 50 -1.87 -17.05 3.96
C LEU A 50 -0.39 -16.95 3.61
N THR A 51 -0.09 -16.38 2.45
CA THR A 51 1.27 -16.19 1.96
C THR A 51 1.56 -14.71 1.79
N CYS A 52 2.62 -14.22 2.43
CA CYS A 52 3.25 -12.95 2.09
C CYS A 52 4.46 -13.24 1.21
N ALA A 53 4.48 -12.73 -0.01
CA ALA A 53 5.56 -13.00 -0.95
C ALA A 53 6.06 -11.71 -1.60
N PHE A 54 7.38 -11.58 -1.66
CA PHE A 54 8.06 -10.63 -2.53
C PHE A 54 8.19 -11.23 -3.93
N ARG A 55 7.79 -10.48 -4.95
CA ARG A 55 7.83 -10.89 -6.36
C ARG A 55 8.63 -9.89 -7.19
N TYR A 56 9.41 -10.40 -8.13
CA TYR A 56 10.20 -9.63 -9.07
C TYR A 56 10.31 -10.42 -10.40
N GLY A 57 10.05 -9.80 -11.56
CA GLY A 57 10.30 -10.39 -12.88
C GLY A 57 9.06 -10.87 -13.69
N ARG A 58 9.31 -11.36 -14.91
CA ARG A 58 8.31 -11.79 -15.93
C ARG A 58 7.76 -13.20 -15.70
N GLU A 59 6.47 -13.39 -15.40
CA GLU A 59 5.90 -14.74 -15.17
C GLU A 59 5.95 -15.70 -16.39
N ASP A 60 6.18 -15.21 -17.61
CA ASP A 60 5.96 -16.02 -18.84
C ASP A 60 7.20 -16.72 -19.41
N LEU A 61 8.35 -16.70 -18.72
CA LEU A 61 9.60 -17.31 -19.23
C LEU A 61 10.22 -18.29 -18.24
N ASP A 62 9.60 -19.46 -18.10
CA ASP A 62 10.08 -20.59 -17.29
C ASP A 62 11.33 -21.30 -17.88
N VAL A 63 12.09 -20.66 -18.78
CA VAL A 63 13.31 -21.28 -19.34
C VAL A 63 14.53 -20.35 -19.35
N LEU A 64 14.41 -19.01 -19.49
CA LEU A 64 15.59 -18.10 -19.50
C LEU A 64 15.32 -16.65 -19.00
N GLY A 65 14.26 -16.39 -18.22
CA GLY A 65 13.92 -15.05 -17.69
C GLY A 65 13.88 -15.02 -16.15
N LEU A 66 14.62 -14.10 -15.54
CA LEU A 66 14.82 -14.00 -14.07
C LEU A 66 13.52 -13.65 -13.33
N THR A 67 12.67 -14.65 -13.07
CA THR A 67 11.61 -14.55 -12.07
C THR A 67 12.18 -14.86 -10.70
N PHE A 68 11.93 -13.98 -9.75
CA PHE A 68 12.29 -14.16 -8.36
C PHE A 68 11.04 -14.01 -7.51
N ARG A 69 10.77 -15.07 -6.74
CA ARG A 69 9.73 -15.07 -5.73
C ARG A 69 10.35 -15.56 -4.43
N LYS A 70 10.23 -14.75 -3.38
CA LYS A 70 10.61 -15.14 -2.03
C LYS A 70 9.38 -15.03 -1.13
N ASP A 71 8.96 -16.16 -0.60
CA ASP A 71 7.91 -16.20 0.41
C ASP A 71 8.51 -15.68 1.72
N LEU A 72 8.03 -14.53 2.18
CA LEU A 72 8.45 -13.86 3.42
C LEU A 72 7.74 -14.45 4.64
N PHE A 73 6.51 -14.94 4.42
CA PHE A 73 5.70 -15.58 5.45
C PHE A 73 4.70 -16.55 4.82
N VAL A 74 4.53 -17.70 5.46
CA VAL A 74 3.51 -18.69 5.11
C VAL A 74 2.86 -19.18 6.39
N SER A 75 1.54 -19.15 6.44
CA SER A 75 0.75 -19.75 7.50
C SER A 75 -0.33 -20.61 6.89
N ASN A 76 -0.47 -21.83 7.39
CA ASN A 76 -1.42 -22.83 6.89
C ASN A 76 -2.40 -23.15 8.01
N VAL A 77 -3.68 -23.27 7.67
CA VAL A 77 -4.74 -23.71 8.59
C VAL A 77 -5.56 -24.79 7.88
N GLN A 78 -5.77 -25.90 8.57
CA GLN A 78 -6.69 -26.94 8.11
C GLN A 78 -8.12 -26.53 8.50
N ALA A 79 -8.91 -26.13 7.51
CA ALA A 79 -10.29 -25.70 7.74
C ALA A 79 -11.25 -26.90 7.80
N PHE A 80 -10.95 -27.99 7.10
CA PHE A 80 -11.72 -29.24 7.19
C PHE A 80 -10.81 -30.47 7.01
N PRO A 81 -11.02 -31.54 7.80
CA PRO A 81 -11.88 -31.63 8.98
C PRO A 81 -11.38 -30.72 10.11
N PRO A 82 -12.28 -30.18 10.97
CA PRO A 82 -11.89 -29.27 12.03
C PRO A 82 -10.99 -29.96 13.05
N VAL A 83 -9.77 -29.43 13.26
CA VAL A 83 -8.83 -29.97 14.25
C VAL A 83 -9.25 -29.48 15.65
N ALA A 84 -9.37 -30.40 16.61
CA ALA A 84 -9.89 -30.08 17.95
C ALA A 84 -8.99 -29.13 18.75
N GLU A 85 -7.69 -29.14 18.49
CA GLU A 85 -6.67 -28.35 19.19
C GLU A 85 -6.60 -26.88 18.72
N GLU A 86 -7.17 -26.53 17.57
CA GLU A 86 -7.09 -25.18 16.97
C GLU A 86 -8.37 -24.34 17.09
N LYS A 87 -9.29 -24.69 18.01
CA LYS A 87 -10.54 -23.93 18.20
C LYS A 87 -10.30 -22.55 18.82
N LYS A 88 -9.91 -21.59 17.98
CA LYS A 88 -9.87 -20.17 18.32
C LYS A 88 -11.31 -19.64 18.53
N PRO A 89 -11.50 -18.65 19.42
CA PRO A 89 -12.80 -18.01 19.59
C PRO A 89 -13.25 -17.38 18.25
N LEU A 90 -14.53 -17.55 17.93
CA LEU A 90 -15.10 -17.01 16.70
C LEU A 90 -15.28 -15.50 16.83
N THR A 91 -15.09 -14.78 15.73
CA THR A 91 -15.49 -13.37 15.66
C THR A 91 -17.01 -13.26 15.49
N ARG A 92 -17.60 -12.13 15.89
CA ARG A 92 -19.04 -11.87 15.68
C ARG A 92 -19.46 -12.00 14.21
N LEU A 93 -18.61 -11.56 13.27
CA LEU A 93 -18.86 -11.74 11.85
C LEU A 93 -18.85 -13.23 11.47
N GLN A 94 -17.92 -14.01 12.00
CA GLN A 94 -17.88 -15.45 11.77
C GLN A 94 -19.15 -16.11 12.31
N GLU A 95 -19.60 -15.78 13.53
CA GLU A 95 -20.85 -16.29 14.10
C GLU A 95 -22.06 -15.99 13.21
N ARG A 96 -22.19 -14.75 12.72
CA ARG A 96 -23.27 -14.35 11.81
C ARG A 96 -23.20 -15.08 10.48
N LEU A 97 -22.01 -15.24 9.90
CA LEU A 97 -21.82 -16.00 8.66
C LEU A 97 -22.09 -17.49 8.87
N VAL A 98 -21.74 -18.07 10.02
CA VAL A 98 -22.09 -19.45 10.38
C VAL A 98 -23.60 -19.61 10.41
N LYS A 99 -24.31 -18.69 11.07
CA LYS A 99 -25.77 -18.70 11.18
C LYS A 99 -26.45 -18.56 9.80
N LYS A 100 -25.95 -17.66 8.94
CA LYS A 100 -26.52 -17.39 7.60
C LYS A 100 -26.22 -18.49 6.57
N LEU A 101 -25.06 -19.14 6.65
CA LEU A 101 -24.58 -20.10 5.64
C LEU A 101 -24.87 -21.57 6.00
N GLY A 102 -25.29 -21.85 7.24
CA GLY A 102 -25.64 -23.19 7.71
C GLY A 102 -24.44 -24.08 8.03
N GLU A 103 -24.67 -25.36 8.30
CA GLU A 103 -23.70 -26.30 8.90
C GLU A 103 -22.45 -26.57 8.04
N GLN A 104 -22.55 -26.44 6.72
CA GLN A 104 -21.51 -26.79 5.74
C GLN A 104 -20.43 -25.74 5.56
N ALA A 105 -20.08 -25.04 6.62
CA ALA A 105 -19.09 -24.03 6.45
C ALA A 105 -18.16 -23.97 7.67
N TYR A 106 -16.96 -23.46 7.44
CA TYR A 106 -15.84 -23.73 8.33
C TYR A 106 -15.05 -22.44 8.55
N PRO A 107 -14.90 -21.99 9.81
CA PRO A 107 -14.02 -20.88 10.13
C PRO A 107 -12.56 -21.36 10.09
N PHE A 108 -11.68 -20.42 9.83
CA PHE A 108 -10.22 -20.48 9.94
C PHE A 108 -9.88 -19.23 10.88
N THR A 109 -8.66 -18.89 11.34
CA THR A 109 -8.27 -17.44 11.58
C THR A 109 -6.79 -17.25 11.24
N PHE A 110 -6.38 -16.12 10.63
CA PHE A 110 -4.95 -15.81 10.48
C PHE A 110 -4.59 -14.56 11.26
N GLU A 111 -3.44 -14.61 11.93
CA GLU A 111 -2.79 -13.48 12.58
C GLU A 111 -1.54 -13.15 11.78
N ILE A 112 -1.45 -11.91 11.30
CA ILE A 112 -0.31 -11.45 10.52
C ILE A 112 0.72 -10.86 11.48
N PRO A 113 1.96 -11.37 11.51
CA PRO A 113 3.01 -10.76 12.32
C PRO A 113 3.23 -9.28 11.97
N PRO A 114 3.38 -8.39 12.97
CA PRO A 114 3.51 -6.95 12.74
C PRO A 114 4.82 -6.58 12.03
N ASN A 115 5.87 -7.39 12.15
CA ASN A 115 7.16 -7.18 11.51
C ASN A 115 7.19 -7.47 9.99
N LEU A 116 6.09 -7.97 9.41
CA LEU A 116 6.00 -8.16 7.97
C LEU A 116 5.74 -6.84 7.24
N PRO A 117 6.26 -6.67 6.02
CA PRO A 117 6.04 -5.44 5.25
C PRO A 117 4.58 -5.22 4.85
N CYS A 118 4.20 -3.96 4.64
CA CYS A 118 2.92 -3.62 4.04
C CYS A 118 2.88 -3.97 2.55
N SER A 119 1.68 -4.03 1.97
CA SER A 119 1.50 -4.24 0.54
C SER A 119 2.03 -3.04 -0.23
N VAL A 120 3.04 -3.28 -1.07
CA VAL A 120 3.68 -2.25 -1.90
C VAL A 120 3.96 -2.86 -3.27
N THR A 121 3.63 -2.13 -4.32
CA THR A 121 3.88 -2.49 -5.72
C THR A 121 4.64 -1.36 -6.41
N LEU A 122 5.76 -1.68 -7.05
CA LEU A 122 6.52 -0.76 -7.88
C LEU A 122 6.00 -0.78 -9.31
N GLN A 123 5.73 0.40 -9.84
CA GLN A 123 5.28 0.56 -11.21
C GLN A 123 6.41 0.17 -12.20
N PRO A 124 6.17 -0.81 -13.10
CA PRO A 124 7.14 -1.21 -14.11
C PRO A 124 7.39 -0.09 -15.12
N GLY A 125 8.53 -0.12 -15.79
CA GLY A 125 8.79 0.75 -16.95
C GLY A 125 8.06 0.29 -18.21
N PRO A 126 7.97 1.14 -19.24
CA PRO A 126 7.38 0.77 -20.53
C PRO A 126 8.11 -0.42 -21.20
N GLU A 127 9.42 -0.55 -20.97
CA GLU A 127 10.24 -1.68 -21.47
C GLU A 127 10.11 -2.96 -20.62
N ASP A 128 9.56 -2.85 -19.40
CA ASP A 128 9.47 -3.95 -18.44
C ASP A 128 8.14 -4.71 -18.64
N THR A 129 8.06 -5.57 -19.67
CA THR A 129 6.83 -6.38 -19.90
C THR A 129 6.75 -7.57 -18.95
N GLY A 130 6.39 -7.35 -17.68
CA GLY A 130 6.27 -8.40 -16.66
C GLY A 130 5.35 -8.02 -15.52
N LYS A 131 5.18 -8.91 -14.52
CA LYS A 131 4.44 -8.53 -13.31
C LYS A 131 5.25 -7.51 -12.52
N ALA A 132 4.53 -6.50 -12.02
CA ALA A 132 5.10 -5.46 -11.19
C ALA A 132 5.86 -6.05 -9.99
N CYS A 133 7.03 -5.50 -9.68
CA CYS A 133 7.80 -5.86 -8.50
C CYS A 133 7.02 -5.43 -7.26
N GLY A 134 6.89 -6.28 -6.25
CA GLY A 134 6.08 -5.92 -5.10
C GLY A 134 5.98 -6.98 -4.03
N VAL A 135 5.35 -6.59 -2.92
CA VAL A 135 4.95 -7.46 -1.83
C VAL A 135 3.44 -7.62 -1.85
N ASP A 136 3.00 -8.84 -2.06
CA ASP A 136 1.58 -9.22 -2.11
C ASP A 136 1.24 -10.16 -0.95
N TYR A 137 0.03 -10.00 -0.40
CA TYR A 137 -0.57 -10.96 0.53
C TYR A 137 -1.65 -11.76 -0.20
N GLU A 138 -1.50 -13.08 -0.15
CA GLU A 138 -2.35 -14.03 -0.86
C GLU A 138 -3.03 -14.97 0.13
N VAL A 139 -4.36 -15.00 0.10
CA VAL A 139 -5.16 -16.02 0.76
C VAL A 139 -5.55 -17.04 -0.30
N LYS A 140 -5.09 -18.28 -0.12
CA LYS A 140 -5.37 -19.38 -1.04
C LYS A 140 -6.08 -20.50 -0.29
N ALA A 141 -7.30 -20.84 -0.70
CA ALA A 141 -8.01 -22.01 -0.21
C ALA A 141 -7.94 -23.11 -1.27
N PHE A 142 -7.68 -24.35 -0.86
CA PHE A 142 -7.61 -25.49 -1.78
C PHE A 142 -7.94 -26.81 -1.08
N CYS A 143 -8.43 -27.76 -1.87
CA CYS A 143 -8.58 -29.16 -1.45
C CYS A 143 -7.35 -29.97 -1.87
N ALA A 144 -6.82 -30.78 -0.96
CA ALA A 144 -5.70 -31.69 -1.20
C ALA A 144 -5.73 -32.85 -0.21
N GLU A 145 -5.09 -33.97 -0.53
CA GLU A 145 -4.94 -35.07 0.43
C GLU A 145 -3.86 -34.78 1.47
N ASN A 146 -2.82 -34.02 1.08
CA ASN A 146 -1.71 -33.61 1.95
C ASN A 146 -1.24 -32.18 1.63
N LEU A 147 -0.63 -31.50 2.61
CA LEU A 147 -0.07 -30.15 2.47
C LEU A 147 1.07 -30.05 1.44
N GLU A 148 1.77 -31.16 1.18
CA GLU A 148 2.93 -31.24 0.29
C GLU A 148 2.53 -31.48 -1.18
N GLU A 149 1.26 -31.75 -1.44
CA GLU A 149 0.77 -32.04 -2.79
C GLU A 149 0.79 -30.79 -3.69
N LYS A 150 1.12 -30.98 -4.97
CA LYS A 150 1.14 -29.89 -5.94
C LYS A 150 -0.28 -29.40 -6.22
N ILE A 151 -0.64 -28.29 -5.61
CA ILE A 151 -1.97 -27.69 -5.70
C ILE A 151 -2.33 -27.33 -7.14
N HIS A 152 -3.34 -27.99 -7.71
CA HIS A 152 -3.86 -27.67 -9.03
C HIS A 152 -4.68 -26.37 -9.02
N LYS A 153 -4.49 -25.51 -10.04
CA LYS A 153 -5.27 -24.26 -10.20
C LYS A 153 -6.78 -24.50 -10.21
N ARG A 154 -7.20 -25.66 -10.72
CA ARG A 154 -8.60 -26.11 -10.78
C ARG A 154 -9.23 -26.53 -9.45
N ASN A 155 -8.47 -26.61 -8.35
CA ASN A 155 -9.02 -26.99 -7.05
C ASN A 155 -8.73 -25.89 -5.99
N SER A 156 -8.49 -24.65 -6.43
CA SER A 156 -8.07 -23.58 -5.53
C SER A 156 -8.75 -22.24 -5.82
N VAL A 157 -9.17 -21.55 -4.77
CA VAL A 157 -9.57 -20.14 -4.81
C VAL A 157 -8.42 -19.29 -4.31
N ARG A 158 -8.11 -18.23 -5.05
CA ARG A 158 -7.07 -17.25 -4.71
C ARG A 158 -7.65 -15.85 -4.56
N LEU A 159 -7.36 -15.21 -3.42
CA LEU A 159 -7.72 -13.83 -3.12
C LEU A 159 -6.44 -13.06 -2.73
N VAL A 160 -6.27 -11.86 -3.28
CA VAL A 160 -5.15 -10.98 -2.93
C VAL A 160 -5.66 -9.89 -2.00
N ILE A 161 -5.19 -9.90 -0.76
CA ILE A 161 -5.53 -8.92 0.27
C ILE A 161 -4.41 -7.87 0.35
N ARG A 162 -4.69 -6.70 0.94
CA ARG A 162 -3.67 -5.70 1.25
C ARG A 162 -3.42 -5.63 2.74
N LYS A 163 -2.15 -5.51 3.13
CA LYS A 163 -1.76 -5.03 4.46
C LYS A 163 -1.47 -3.53 4.35
N VAL A 164 -2.26 -2.70 5.01
CA VAL A 164 -2.15 -1.23 4.98
C VAL A 164 -1.79 -0.71 6.36
N GLN A 165 -1.02 0.37 6.45
CA GLN A 165 -0.63 0.98 7.72
C GLN A 165 -1.29 2.36 7.87
N TYR A 166 -1.91 2.60 9.02
CA TYR A 166 -2.41 3.94 9.36
C TYR A 166 -1.35 4.75 10.10
N ALA A 167 -1.49 6.07 10.02
CA ALA A 167 -0.66 6.98 10.77
C ALA A 167 -0.77 6.74 12.29
N PRO A 168 0.35 6.87 13.02
CA PRO A 168 0.31 6.95 14.48
C PRO A 168 -0.45 8.21 14.94
N GLU A 169 -1.04 8.18 16.13
CA GLU A 169 -1.89 9.27 16.64
C GLU A 169 -1.11 10.50 17.08
N ARG A 170 0.16 10.33 17.45
CA ARG A 170 0.99 11.43 17.93
C ARG A 170 1.86 11.93 16.77
N PRO A 171 1.59 13.11 16.21
CA PRO A 171 2.53 13.73 15.29
C PRO A 171 3.81 14.07 16.08
N GLY A 172 4.98 13.79 15.51
CA GLY A 172 6.23 14.23 16.09
C GLY A 172 6.56 15.68 15.71
N PRO A 173 7.80 16.12 15.96
CA PRO A 173 8.20 17.52 15.80
C PRO A 173 8.20 17.95 14.34
N GLN A 174 7.96 19.24 14.10
CA GLN A 174 8.00 19.83 12.76
C GLN A 174 9.39 19.64 12.12
N PRO A 175 9.47 19.00 10.94
CA PRO A 175 10.72 18.89 10.19
C PRO A 175 11.25 20.26 9.80
N MET A 176 12.52 20.53 10.13
CA MET A 176 13.23 21.75 9.76
C MET A 176 14.65 21.40 9.30
N ALA A 177 15.11 22.06 8.23
CA ALA A 177 16.45 21.89 7.71
C ALA A 177 16.99 23.21 7.19
N GLU A 178 18.25 23.50 7.53
CA GLU A 178 18.96 24.68 7.07
C GLU A 178 20.29 24.32 6.41
N THR A 179 20.75 25.17 5.50
CA THR A 179 22.07 25.06 4.90
C THR A 179 22.60 26.45 4.58
N THR A 180 23.91 26.60 4.73
CA THR A 180 24.62 27.83 4.40
C THR A 180 25.65 27.53 3.34
N ARG A 181 25.59 28.25 2.21
CA ARG A 181 26.56 28.09 1.11
C ARG A 181 27.32 29.38 0.86
N GLN A 182 28.64 29.27 0.78
CA GLN A 182 29.53 30.32 0.30
C GLN A 182 29.92 30.01 -1.15
N PHE A 183 30.06 31.04 -1.97
CA PHE A 183 30.41 30.91 -3.38
C PHE A 183 31.78 31.49 -3.65
N LEU A 184 32.52 30.91 -4.61
CA LEU A 184 33.72 31.56 -5.14
C LEU A 184 33.36 32.98 -5.66
N MET A 185 34.20 33.96 -5.32
CA MET A 185 34.02 35.38 -5.63
C MET A 185 32.84 36.08 -4.91
N SER A 186 32.38 35.53 -3.78
CA SER A 186 31.48 36.20 -2.84
C SER A 186 31.92 35.91 -1.40
N ASP A 187 32.32 36.94 -0.66
CA ASP A 187 32.81 36.79 0.72
C ASP A 187 31.69 36.60 1.75
N LYS A 188 30.43 36.76 1.31
CA LYS A 188 29.23 36.61 2.15
C LYS A 188 28.44 35.35 1.79
N PRO A 189 27.74 34.72 2.75
CA PRO A 189 27.01 33.47 2.55
C PRO A 189 25.58 33.66 2.02
N LEU A 190 25.04 32.61 1.40
CA LEU A 190 23.61 32.41 1.15
C LEU A 190 23.09 31.37 2.14
N HIS A 191 22.13 31.76 2.96
CA HIS A 191 21.49 30.86 3.92
C HIS A 191 20.08 30.49 3.42
N LEU A 192 19.80 29.20 3.41
CA LEU A 192 18.51 28.62 3.05
C LEU A 192 18.02 27.79 4.23
N GLU A 193 16.85 28.12 4.71
CA GLU A 193 16.11 27.43 5.75
C GLU A 193 14.76 27.00 5.17
N ALA A 194 14.33 25.79 5.49
CA ALA A 194 12.99 25.34 5.16
C ALA A 194 12.39 24.55 6.34
N SER A 195 11.07 24.60 6.47
CA SER A 195 10.32 23.85 7.47
C SER A 195 8.97 23.38 6.94
N LEU A 196 8.46 22.29 7.53
CA LEU A 196 7.12 21.75 7.25
C LEU A 196 6.19 22.06 8.42
N ASP A 197 4.90 22.22 8.14
CA ASP A 197 3.89 22.46 9.18
C ASP A 197 3.60 21.20 10.04
N LYS A 198 3.84 20.00 9.48
CA LYS A 198 3.64 18.71 10.14
C LYS A 198 4.72 17.70 9.75
N GLU A 199 4.93 16.68 10.57
CA GLU A 199 5.76 15.53 10.21
C GLU A 199 4.98 14.47 9.42
N ILE A 200 3.70 14.29 9.76
CA ILE A 200 2.82 13.27 9.18
C ILE A 200 1.74 13.96 8.35
N TYR A 201 1.60 13.52 7.10
CA TYR A 201 0.56 13.96 6.18
C TYR A 201 -0.27 12.77 5.71
N TYR A 202 -1.54 13.03 5.42
CA TYR A 202 -2.43 12.06 4.83
C TYR A 202 -2.43 12.12 3.30
N HIS A 203 -2.75 10.99 2.66
CA HIS A 203 -2.97 10.98 1.21
C HIS A 203 -4.05 11.99 0.81
N GLY A 204 -3.72 12.88 -0.12
CA GLY A 204 -4.59 13.96 -0.58
C GLY A 204 -4.56 15.24 0.28
N GLU A 205 -3.84 15.23 1.41
CA GLU A 205 -3.65 16.43 2.22
C GLU A 205 -2.59 17.37 1.60
N PRO A 206 -2.83 18.69 1.55
CA PRO A 206 -1.83 19.66 1.10
C PRO A 206 -0.66 19.77 2.09
N ILE A 207 0.56 19.79 1.56
CA ILE A 207 1.81 19.93 2.31
C ILE A 207 2.27 21.39 2.24
N ASN A 208 2.36 22.06 3.38
CA ASN A 208 2.86 23.44 3.45
C ASN A 208 4.35 23.46 3.74
N VAL A 209 5.11 24.09 2.84
CA VAL A 209 6.57 24.20 2.92
C VAL A 209 6.95 25.66 3.10
N ASN A 210 7.40 26.00 4.31
CA ASN A 210 7.94 27.32 4.59
C ASN A 210 9.37 27.39 4.07
N VAL A 211 9.70 28.39 3.25
CA VAL A 211 11.04 28.59 2.72
C VAL A 211 11.51 29.99 3.09
N HIS A 212 12.62 30.05 3.81
CA HIS A 212 13.26 31.28 4.23
C HIS A 212 14.67 31.34 3.64
N VAL A 213 14.95 32.42 2.92
CA VAL A 213 16.24 32.64 2.25
C VAL A 213 16.82 33.95 2.74
N THR A 214 18.00 33.88 3.33
CA THR A 214 18.80 35.06 3.68
C THR A 214 19.99 35.16 2.73
N ASN A 215 19.87 36.02 1.72
CA ASN A 215 20.88 36.18 0.69
C ASN A 215 21.81 37.35 1.02
N ASN A 216 22.91 37.08 1.73
CA ASN A 216 23.94 38.09 1.98
C ASN A 216 24.96 38.19 0.84
N THR A 217 24.85 37.35 -0.19
CA THR A 217 25.79 37.30 -1.32
C THR A 217 25.60 38.45 -2.29
N ASN A 218 26.54 38.60 -3.24
CA ASN A 218 26.41 39.48 -4.40
C ASN A 218 25.68 38.82 -5.59
N LYS A 219 25.22 37.57 -5.45
CA LYS A 219 24.54 36.80 -6.50
C LYS A 219 23.02 36.85 -6.32
N MET A 220 22.30 36.63 -7.42
CA MET A 220 20.84 36.61 -7.44
C MET A 220 20.33 35.17 -7.46
N VAL A 221 19.31 34.86 -6.66
CA VAL A 221 18.53 33.62 -6.83
C VAL A 221 17.53 33.87 -7.95
N LYS A 222 17.58 33.05 -9.00
CA LYS A 222 16.74 33.20 -10.20
C LYS A 222 15.40 32.47 -10.09
N LYS A 223 15.40 31.31 -9.44
CA LYS A 223 14.24 30.42 -9.34
C LYS A 223 14.29 29.66 -8.03
N ILE A 224 13.10 29.35 -7.54
CA ILE A 224 12.89 28.48 -6.39
C ILE A 224 12.06 27.29 -6.87
N LYS A 225 12.55 26.08 -6.61
CA LYS A 225 11.92 24.82 -7.01
C LYS A 225 11.68 23.95 -5.78
N ILE A 226 10.42 23.66 -5.50
CA ILE A 226 10.00 22.76 -4.44
C ILE A 226 9.55 21.46 -5.08
N SER A 227 9.99 20.32 -4.55
CA SER A 227 9.56 19.02 -5.04
C SER A 227 9.35 18.02 -3.91
N VAL A 228 8.23 17.33 -3.93
CA VAL A 228 7.98 16.15 -3.12
C VAL A 228 8.52 14.94 -3.88
N ARG A 229 9.39 14.16 -3.24
CA ARG A 229 10.04 12.99 -3.85
C ARG A 229 9.75 11.75 -3.04
N GLN A 230 9.29 10.71 -3.73
CA GLN A 230 9.21 9.37 -3.22
C GLN A 230 10.52 8.64 -3.51
N TYR A 231 11.04 7.99 -2.49
CA TYR A 231 12.17 7.08 -2.56
C TYR A 231 11.66 5.68 -2.26
N ALA A 232 11.96 4.73 -3.15
CA ALA A 232 11.64 3.33 -2.96
C ALA A 232 12.91 2.50 -3.06
N ASP A 233 13.35 1.98 -1.92
CA ASP A 233 14.56 1.18 -1.78
C ASP A 233 14.18 -0.31 -1.78
N ILE A 234 14.60 -1.04 -2.81
CA ILE A 234 14.47 -2.49 -2.85
C ILE A 234 15.61 -3.08 -2.01
N CYS A 235 15.26 -3.80 -0.94
CA CYS A 235 16.23 -4.39 -0.01
C CYS A 235 16.46 -5.89 -0.22
N LEU A 236 15.80 -6.51 -1.20
CA LEU A 236 15.93 -7.94 -1.51
C LEU A 236 16.55 -8.18 -2.89
N PHE A 237 17.49 -9.12 -2.93
CA PHE A 237 18.16 -9.65 -4.14
C PHE A 237 19.00 -8.64 -4.93
N ASN A 238 18.37 -7.62 -5.51
CA ASN A 238 19.06 -6.54 -6.21
C ASN A 238 18.75 -5.22 -5.51
N THR A 239 19.75 -4.64 -4.84
CA THR A 239 19.60 -3.37 -4.15
C THR A 239 19.50 -2.25 -5.17
N ALA A 240 18.29 -1.73 -5.35
CA ALA A 240 17.99 -0.63 -6.24
C ALA A 240 17.22 0.45 -5.50
N GLN A 241 17.57 1.71 -5.76
CA GLN A 241 16.84 2.86 -5.25
C GLN A 241 16.14 3.56 -6.41
N TYR A 242 14.82 3.62 -6.34
CA TYR A 242 14.00 4.43 -7.25
C TYR A 242 13.71 5.78 -6.61
N LYS A 243 13.81 6.83 -7.41
CA LYS A 243 13.58 8.20 -6.97
C LYS A 243 12.60 8.88 -7.93
N CYS A 244 11.38 9.10 -7.47
CA CYS A 244 10.32 9.66 -8.29
C CYS A 244 9.80 10.97 -7.69
N PRO A 245 9.88 12.11 -8.42
CA PRO A 245 9.20 13.32 -7.99
C PRO A 245 7.69 13.15 -8.14
N VAL A 246 6.93 13.23 -7.04
CA VAL A 246 5.47 13.01 -7.02
C VAL A 246 4.68 14.32 -7.03
N ALA A 247 5.28 15.42 -6.63
CA ALA A 247 4.74 16.76 -6.83
C ALA A 247 5.91 17.72 -7.04
N VAL A 248 5.75 18.69 -7.94
CA VAL A 248 6.77 19.70 -8.24
C VAL A 248 6.08 21.03 -8.41
N GLU A 249 6.58 22.03 -7.72
CA GLU A 249 6.18 23.42 -7.87
C GLU A 249 7.44 24.23 -8.19
N GLU A 250 7.44 24.93 -9.32
CA GLU A 250 8.56 25.76 -9.75
C GLU A 250 8.06 27.18 -9.96
N THR A 251 8.71 28.12 -9.27
CA THR A 251 8.34 29.53 -9.30
C THR A 251 9.53 30.38 -9.73
N ASP A 252 9.25 31.40 -10.54
CA ASP A 252 10.23 32.42 -10.93
C ASP A 252 10.40 33.51 -9.84
N ASP A 253 10.19 33.14 -8.58
CA ASP A 253 10.48 34.01 -7.43
C ASP A 253 11.99 34.30 -7.39
N VAL A 254 12.33 35.58 -7.35
CA VAL A 254 13.72 36.06 -7.35
C VAL A 254 14.10 36.59 -5.97
N VAL A 255 15.33 36.29 -5.55
CA VAL A 255 15.92 36.86 -4.33
C VAL A 255 17.12 37.70 -4.72
N ALA A 256 16.99 39.02 -4.54
CA ALA A 256 18.02 39.99 -4.89
C ALA A 256 19.26 39.82 -3.99
N PRO A 257 20.45 40.28 -4.43
CA PRO A 257 21.62 40.38 -3.57
C PRO A 257 21.34 41.18 -2.29
N SER A 258 21.92 40.75 -1.16
CA SER A 258 21.77 41.42 0.15
C SER A 258 20.30 41.61 0.60
N SER A 259 19.43 40.64 0.33
CA SER A 259 18.01 40.68 0.71
C SER A 259 17.54 39.36 1.34
N THR A 260 16.43 39.43 2.07
CA THR A 260 15.75 38.25 2.64
C THR A 260 14.45 37.97 1.89
N PHE A 261 14.06 36.70 1.86
CA PHE A 261 12.84 36.23 1.22
C PHE A 261 12.19 35.17 2.11
N CYS A 262 10.88 35.25 2.29
CA CYS A 262 10.10 34.26 3.03
C CYS A 262 8.78 34.02 2.30
N LYS A 263 8.48 32.75 1.99
CA LYS A 263 7.23 32.35 1.33
C LYS A 263 6.85 30.93 1.73
N VAL A 264 5.55 30.67 1.76
CA VAL A 264 4.97 29.34 1.98
C VAL A 264 4.50 28.79 0.64
N TYR A 265 4.93 27.58 0.30
CA TYR A 265 4.50 26.84 -0.89
C TYR A 265 3.60 25.68 -0.48
N THR A 266 2.64 25.30 -1.33
CA THR A 266 1.66 24.25 -1.02
C THR A 266 1.64 23.20 -2.11
N LEU A 267 2.08 21.98 -1.80
CA LEU A 267 2.15 20.87 -2.74
C LEU A 267 1.21 19.74 -2.31
N THR A 268 0.49 19.14 -3.25
CA THR A 268 -0.37 17.99 -2.96
C THR A 268 0.02 16.78 -3.81
N PRO A 269 0.64 15.73 -3.24
CA PRO A 269 1.07 14.55 -3.99
C PRO A 269 -0.12 13.64 -4.29
N PHE A 270 -0.59 13.63 -5.54
CA PHE A 270 -1.68 12.75 -6.01
C PHE A 270 -1.17 11.67 -6.97
N LEU A 271 -1.65 10.43 -6.83
CA LEU A 271 -1.37 9.37 -7.80
C LEU A 271 -1.87 9.73 -9.21
N ALA A 272 -3.01 10.42 -9.33
CA ALA A 272 -3.59 10.81 -10.61
C ALA A 272 -2.60 11.55 -11.53
N ASN A 273 -1.74 12.41 -10.95
CA ASN A 273 -0.76 13.21 -11.69
C ASN A 273 0.54 12.45 -12.00
N ASN A 274 0.66 11.20 -11.56
CA ASN A 274 1.91 10.44 -11.59
C ASN A 274 1.75 9.04 -12.20
N ARG A 275 0.58 8.73 -12.79
CA ARG A 275 0.26 7.39 -13.31
C ARG A 275 1.19 6.86 -14.38
N GLU A 276 1.92 7.71 -15.08
CA GLU A 276 2.82 7.31 -16.17
C GLU A 276 4.28 7.15 -15.68
N LYS A 277 4.56 7.43 -14.40
CA LYS A 277 5.93 7.45 -13.88
C LYS A 277 6.43 6.04 -13.55
N ARG A 278 7.53 5.64 -14.20
CA ARG A 278 8.27 4.42 -13.88
C ARG A 278 8.83 4.46 -12.45
N GLY A 279 8.84 3.31 -11.77
CA GLY A 279 9.52 3.14 -10.48
C GLY A 279 8.80 3.81 -9.31
N LEU A 280 7.54 4.22 -9.51
CA LEU A 280 6.68 4.75 -8.48
C LEU A 280 6.14 3.61 -7.60
N ALA A 281 6.29 3.71 -6.29
CA ALA A 281 5.72 2.77 -5.34
C ALA A 281 4.26 3.12 -5.04
N LEU A 282 3.40 2.12 -5.13
CA LEU A 282 1.95 2.16 -4.92
C LEU A 282 1.57 1.20 -3.79
N ASP A 283 0.47 1.47 -3.10
CA ASP A 283 -0.08 0.56 -2.09
C ASP A 283 -0.95 -0.57 -2.68
N GLY A 284 -1.10 -0.58 -4.01
CA GLY A 284 -1.98 -1.46 -4.75
C GLY A 284 -1.59 -1.54 -6.22
N LYS A 285 -2.51 -2.05 -7.05
CA LYS A 285 -2.29 -2.18 -8.49
C LYS A 285 -2.87 -0.97 -9.18
N LEU A 286 -2.13 -0.38 -10.11
CA LEU A 286 -2.52 0.83 -10.83
C LEU A 286 -3.92 0.78 -11.45
N LYS A 287 -4.39 -0.42 -11.85
CA LYS A 287 -5.72 -0.64 -12.45
C LYS A 287 -6.89 -0.53 -11.48
N HIS A 288 -6.65 -0.60 -10.17
CA HIS A 288 -7.72 -0.52 -9.17
C HIS A 288 -7.96 0.94 -8.77
N GLU A 289 -9.24 1.29 -8.63
CA GLU A 289 -9.65 2.66 -8.27
C GLU A 289 -9.20 3.08 -6.86
N ASP A 290 -9.09 2.11 -5.95
CA ASP A 290 -8.72 2.29 -4.54
C ASP A 290 -7.20 2.27 -4.28
N THR A 291 -6.40 2.50 -5.32
CA THR A 291 -4.92 2.52 -5.23
C THR A 291 -4.42 3.95 -5.04
N ASN A 292 -3.50 4.13 -4.09
CA ASN A 292 -2.82 5.38 -3.80
C ASN A 292 -1.30 5.22 -3.95
N LEU A 293 -0.57 6.32 -3.72
CA LEU A 293 0.87 6.26 -3.51
C LEU A 293 1.16 5.35 -2.30
N ALA A 294 2.26 4.59 -2.34
CA ALA A 294 2.63 3.76 -1.20
C ALA A 294 2.85 4.61 0.06
N SER A 295 2.35 4.15 1.20
CA SER A 295 2.57 4.85 2.47
C SER A 295 4.03 4.69 2.93
N SER A 296 4.55 5.63 3.71
CA SER A 296 5.89 5.55 4.31
C SER A 296 6.04 4.29 5.14
N THR A 297 7.15 3.56 4.97
CA THR A 297 7.45 2.36 5.75
C THR A 297 7.99 2.75 7.13
N LEU A 298 7.24 2.44 8.19
CA LEU A 298 7.72 2.65 9.56
C LEU A 298 8.63 1.49 9.99
N LEU A 299 9.90 1.78 10.22
CA LEU A 299 10.88 0.80 10.70
C LEU A 299 10.84 0.73 12.22
N ARG A 300 10.63 -0.47 12.78
CA ARG A 300 10.88 -0.71 14.21
C ARG A 300 12.39 -0.79 14.46
N GLU A 301 12.84 -0.31 15.62
CA GLU A 301 14.23 -0.47 16.05
C GLU A 301 14.59 -1.96 16.11
N GLY A 302 15.70 -2.34 15.46
CA GLY A 302 16.13 -3.74 15.34
C GLY A 302 15.46 -4.55 14.22
N ALA A 303 14.57 -3.95 13.42
CA ALA A 303 13.95 -4.64 12.29
C ALA A 303 14.97 -4.91 11.17
N ASN A 304 14.98 -6.14 10.65
CA ASN A 304 15.82 -6.50 9.51
C ASN A 304 15.25 -5.90 8.22
N LYS A 305 15.98 -4.95 7.62
CA LYS A 305 15.58 -4.24 6.38
C LYS A 305 15.34 -5.19 5.21
N GLU A 306 16.06 -6.30 5.15
CA GLU A 306 15.88 -7.32 4.11
C GLU A 306 14.55 -8.05 4.19
N VAL A 307 13.89 -8.06 5.37
CA VAL A 307 12.58 -8.72 5.53
C VAL A 307 11.45 -7.85 4.97
N LEU A 308 11.70 -6.56 4.75
CA LEU A 308 10.66 -5.60 4.39
C LEU A 308 10.38 -5.48 2.89
N GLY A 309 11.13 -6.14 2.01
CA GLY A 309 10.90 -6.00 0.57
C GLY A 309 11.37 -4.65 0.05
N ILE A 310 10.44 -3.69 0.12
CA ILE A 310 10.55 -2.36 -0.44
C ILE A 310 10.32 -1.36 0.68
N ILE A 311 11.31 -0.51 0.95
CA ILE A 311 11.21 0.57 1.92
C ILE A 311 10.84 1.84 1.17
N VAL A 312 9.69 2.41 1.52
CA VAL A 312 9.19 3.66 0.93
C VAL A 312 9.40 4.81 1.90
N SER A 313 10.00 5.90 1.42
CA SER A 313 10.15 7.14 2.19
C SER A 313 9.90 8.36 1.33
N TYR A 314 9.51 9.48 1.96
CA TYR A 314 9.24 10.73 1.27
C TYR A 314 10.10 11.85 1.81
N LYS A 315 10.51 12.74 0.90
CA LYS A 315 11.20 13.98 1.26
C LYS A 315 10.68 15.14 0.43
N VAL A 316 10.51 16.29 1.08
CA VAL A 316 10.41 17.57 0.40
C VAL A 316 11.82 18.06 0.11
N LYS A 317 12.07 18.50 -1.13
CA LYS A 317 13.32 19.14 -1.53
C LYS A 317 13.04 20.57 -1.95
N ALA A 318 13.57 21.53 -1.20
CA ALA A 318 13.61 22.94 -1.59
C ALA A 318 14.96 23.23 -2.27
N LYS A 319 14.93 23.75 -3.50
CA LYS A 319 16.12 24.01 -4.32
C LYS A 319 16.10 25.43 -4.84
N LEU A 320 17.17 26.18 -4.56
CA LEU A 320 17.44 27.52 -5.09
C LEU A 320 18.38 27.41 -6.30
N VAL A 321 18.00 28.06 -7.41
CA VAL A 321 18.84 28.19 -8.60
C VAL A 321 19.53 29.55 -8.56
N VAL A 322 20.85 29.56 -8.36
CA VAL A 322 21.62 30.79 -8.17
C VAL A 322 22.29 31.21 -9.48
N SER A 323 22.26 32.51 -9.81
CA SER A 323 22.91 33.05 -10.99
C SER A 323 24.43 32.86 -10.92
N ARG A 324 25.02 32.16 -11.90
CA ARG A 324 26.49 31.97 -11.97
C ARG A 324 27.06 31.43 -10.63
N GLY A 325 26.32 30.52 -10.02
CA GLY A 325 26.63 29.80 -8.79
C GLY A 325 25.95 28.43 -8.82
N GLY A 326 26.50 27.44 -8.10
CA GLY A 326 25.85 26.13 -8.01
C GLY A 326 24.53 26.18 -7.23
N ASP A 327 23.63 25.25 -7.51
CA ASP A 327 22.32 25.19 -6.85
C ASP A 327 22.45 24.87 -5.36
N VAL A 328 21.64 25.51 -4.53
CA VAL A 328 21.56 25.23 -3.07
C VAL A 328 20.28 24.48 -2.80
N ALA A 329 20.32 23.42 -2.00
CA ALA A 329 19.11 22.69 -1.67
C ALA A 329 19.16 22.07 -0.27
N VAL A 330 17.99 21.95 0.34
CA VAL A 330 17.74 21.21 1.58
C VAL A 330 16.67 20.14 1.32
N GLU A 331 16.74 19.04 2.06
CA GLU A 331 15.73 17.97 2.01
C GLU A 331 15.15 17.74 3.41
N LEU A 332 13.82 17.72 3.51
CA LEU A 332 13.08 17.49 4.74
C LEU A 332 12.33 16.15 4.65
N PRO A 333 12.62 15.18 5.51
CA PRO A 333 11.84 13.94 5.56
C PRO A 333 10.46 14.20 6.14
N PHE A 334 9.47 13.47 5.65
CA PHE A 334 8.13 13.42 6.24
C PHE A 334 7.49 12.05 6.01
N THR A 335 6.40 11.81 6.73
CA THR A 335 5.67 10.53 6.72
C THR A 335 4.34 10.71 5.99
N LEU A 336 4.12 9.97 4.90
CA LEU A 336 2.86 9.97 4.15
C LEU A 336 2.08 8.68 4.43
N MET A 337 0.88 8.75 5.00
CA MET A 337 0.13 7.55 5.41
C MET A 337 -1.38 7.72 5.21
N HIS A 338 -2.13 6.63 5.40
CA HIS A 338 -3.58 6.71 5.44
C HIS A 338 -4.07 7.25 6.78
N PRO A 339 -5.16 8.05 6.80
CA PRO A 339 -5.79 8.48 8.03
C PRO A 339 -6.46 7.29 8.71
N LYS A 340 -6.46 7.29 10.05
CA LYS A 340 -7.31 6.35 10.79
C LYS A 340 -8.78 6.65 10.47
N PRO A 341 -9.61 5.64 10.20
CA PRO A 341 -11.04 5.85 10.05
C PRO A 341 -11.59 6.48 11.34
N LYS A 342 -12.45 7.49 11.20
CA LYS A 342 -13.09 8.13 12.35
C LYS A 342 -14.01 7.11 13.03
N GLU A 343 -13.81 6.88 14.32
CA GLU A 343 -14.77 6.13 15.12
C GLU A 343 -16.06 6.95 15.21
N GLU A 344 -17.13 6.51 14.54
CA GLU A 344 -18.46 7.09 14.71
C GLU A 344 -18.97 6.73 16.10
N LEU A 345 -18.82 7.64 17.05
CA LEU A 345 -19.46 7.58 18.36
C LEU A 345 -20.97 7.76 18.21
N LEU A 346 -21.69 6.68 17.91
CA LEU A 346 -23.14 6.66 18.01
C LEU A 346 -23.55 6.89 19.48
N HIS A 347 -24.08 8.07 19.76
CA HIS A 347 -24.69 8.39 21.05
C HIS A 347 -25.95 7.56 21.23
N ARG A 348 -25.94 6.66 22.22
CA ARG A 348 -27.16 6.10 22.79
C ARG A 348 -27.03 6.25 24.30
N GLU A 349 -28.02 6.91 24.90
CA GLU A 349 -28.05 7.27 26.31
C GLU A 349 -27.73 6.06 27.19
N GLY A 350 -26.72 6.22 28.06
CA GLY A 350 -26.49 5.37 29.22
C GLY A 350 -25.88 3.98 28.97
N GLU A 351 -24.65 3.92 28.47
CA GLU A 351 -23.56 3.00 28.90
C GLU A 351 -22.37 3.12 27.93
N PHE A 352 -21.18 3.44 28.45
CA PHE A 352 -19.95 3.51 27.64
C PHE A 352 -19.51 2.10 27.22
N VAL A 353 -20.02 1.59 26.11
CA VAL A 353 -19.42 0.43 25.43
C VAL A 353 -18.55 0.95 24.29
N ARG A 354 -17.24 0.69 24.37
CA ARG A 354 -16.27 0.93 23.29
C ARG A 354 -16.69 0.09 22.08
N VAL A 355 -17.18 0.72 21.02
CA VAL A 355 -17.45 0.07 19.74
C VAL A 355 -16.40 0.61 18.77
N CYS A 356 -15.29 -0.13 18.64
CA CYS A 356 -14.33 0.12 17.56
C CYS A 356 -15.10 0.09 16.23
N SER A 357 -14.72 0.93 15.27
CA SER A 357 -15.21 0.93 13.88
C SER A 357 -14.75 -0.30 13.08
N ASP A 358 -14.67 -1.43 13.76
CA ASP A 358 -14.48 -2.74 13.20
C ASP A 358 -15.85 -3.21 12.68
N PRO A 359 -16.01 -3.62 11.42
CA PRO A 359 -17.24 -4.25 10.93
C PRO A 359 -17.65 -5.50 11.75
N ASN A 360 -16.74 -6.00 12.59
CA ASN A 360 -16.98 -7.01 13.62
C ASN A 360 -17.90 -6.54 14.75
N LEU A 361 -18.12 -5.23 14.96
CA LEU A 361 -18.78 -4.70 16.16
C LEU A 361 -20.14 -4.04 15.90
N VAL A 362 -20.61 -3.93 14.66
CA VAL A 362 -21.89 -3.25 14.35
C VAL A 362 -23.08 -4.00 14.97
N PRO A 363 -23.86 -3.39 15.88
CA PRO A 363 -25.12 -3.95 16.37
C PRO A 363 -26.24 -3.57 15.39
N GLY A 364 -26.32 -4.28 14.28
CA GLY A 364 -27.43 -4.21 13.32
C GLY A 364 -28.18 -5.54 13.29
N ASN A 365 -29.47 -5.49 12.95
CA ASN A 365 -30.36 -6.66 12.80
C ASN A 365 -29.66 -7.83 12.12
N ASP A 366 -29.94 -9.04 12.61
CA ASP A 366 -29.24 -10.31 12.31
C ASP A 366 -29.21 -10.72 10.81
N ASP A 367 -29.91 -10.04 9.91
CA ASP A 367 -30.19 -10.52 8.55
C ASP A 367 -29.51 -9.74 7.39
N ASP A 368 -28.98 -8.54 7.62
CA ASP A 368 -28.52 -7.63 6.55
C ASP A 368 -27.03 -7.79 6.16
N ILE A 369 -26.54 -9.03 6.00
CA ILE A 369 -25.24 -9.25 5.33
C ILE A 369 -25.44 -9.23 3.81
N VAL A 370 -24.86 -8.24 3.15
CA VAL A 370 -24.82 -8.16 1.68
C VAL A 370 -23.52 -8.80 1.20
N PHE A 371 -23.62 -9.70 0.22
CA PHE A 371 -22.46 -10.33 -0.40
C PHE A 371 -22.07 -9.55 -1.65
N GLU A 372 -20.83 -9.10 -1.69
CA GLU A 372 -20.22 -8.46 -2.84
C GLU A 372 -19.15 -9.36 -3.46
N ASP A 373 -18.81 -9.17 -4.73
CA ASP A 373 -17.63 -9.83 -5.31
C ASP A 373 -16.37 -9.34 -4.59
N PHE A 374 -15.30 -10.15 -4.55
CA PHE A 374 -13.99 -9.76 -4.08
C PHE A 374 -13.21 -8.94 -5.13
N ALA A 375 -13.58 -9.00 -6.41
CA ALA A 375 -12.94 -8.20 -7.45
C ALA A 375 -12.99 -6.69 -7.12
N ARG A 376 -11.82 -6.04 -7.16
CA ARG A 376 -11.71 -4.59 -6.98
C ARG A 376 -12.24 -3.88 -8.22
N GLN A 377 -12.91 -2.75 -7.99
CA GLN A 377 -13.39 -1.91 -9.08
C GLN A 377 -12.20 -1.42 -9.90
N ARG A 378 -12.34 -1.54 -11.22
CA ARG A 378 -11.32 -1.13 -12.17
C ARG A 378 -11.56 0.30 -12.61
N LEU A 379 -10.49 1.03 -12.87
CA LEU A 379 -10.58 2.36 -13.45
C LEU A 379 -11.20 2.29 -14.86
N LYS A 380 -12.21 3.12 -15.12
CA LYS A 380 -12.94 3.19 -16.40
C LYS A 380 -12.03 3.34 -17.62
N CYS A 381 -10.96 4.13 -17.51
CA CYS A 381 -10.02 4.39 -18.62
C CYS A 381 -9.17 3.16 -19.03
N MET A 382 -9.04 2.13 -18.18
CA MET A 382 -8.31 0.90 -18.48
C MET A 382 -9.22 -0.29 -18.81
N GLN A 383 -10.55 -0.11 -18.76
CA GLN A 383 -11.50 -1.12 -19.28
C GLN A 383 -11.43 -1.18 -20.80
N ASP A 384 -11.32 -0.03 -21.46
CA ASP A 384 -11.36 0.08 -22.92
C ASP A 384 -10.11 -0.53 -23.59
N GLU A 385 -8.92 -0.36 -23.00
CA GLU A 385 -7.66 -0.91 -23.52
C GLU A 385 -7.60 -2.44 -23.47
N GLU A 386 -8.20 -3.05 -22.45
CA GLU A 386 -8.23 -4.52 -22.30
C GLU A 386 -9.39 -5.14 -23.08
N GLU A 387 -10.54 -4.45 -23.25
CA GLU A 387 -11.58 -4.91 -24.19
C GLU A 387 -11.09 -4.92 -25.64
N GLU A 388 -10.25 -3.98 -26.05
CA GLU A 388 -9.58 -4.05 -27.36
C GLU A 388 -8.53 -5.16 -27.42
N ALA A 389 -7.74 -5.36 -26.36
CA ALA A 389 -6.72 -6.42 -26.29
C ALA A 389 -7.33 -7.84 -26.26
N ASP A 390 -8.44 -8.05 -25.54
CA ASP A 390 -9.17 -9.31 -25.50
C ASP A 390 -9.91 -9.57 -26.80
N ARG A 391 -10.44 -8.55 -27.49
CA ARG A 391 -10.99 -8.70 -28.84
C ARG A 391 -9.92 -9.10 -29.85
N THR A 392 -8.73 -8.52 -29.78
CA THR A 392 -7.62 -8.87 -30.68
C THR A 392 -7.04 -10.26 -30.39
N ASN A 393 -6.96 -10.68 -29.12
CA ASN A 393 -6.55 -12.03 -28.76
C ASN A 393 -7.61 -13.10 -29.10
N ALA A 394 -8.91 -12.78 -28.95
CA ALA A 394 -10.00 -13.68 -29.34
C ALA A 394 -10.09 -13.88 -30.87
N LEU A 395 -9.75 -12.86 -31.66
CA LEU A 395 -9.68 -12.98 -33.13
C LEU A 395 -8.49 -13.84 -33.58
N GLN A 396 -7.35 -13.81 -32.87
CA GLN A 396 -6.19 -14.64 -33.21
C GLN A 396 -6.34 -16.13 -32.84
N LEU A 397 -7.23 -16.45 -31.90
CA LEU A 397 -7.52 -17.83 -31.49
C LEU A 397 -8.49 -18.56 -32.43
N ASN A 398 -9.19 -17.83 -33.31
CA ASN A 398 -10.10 -18.42 -34.30
C ASN A 398 -9.44 -18.72 -35.66
N ASP A 399 -8.18 -18.32 -35.86
CA ASP A 399 -7.43 -18.49 -37.13
C ASP A 399 -6.23 -19.47 -37.01
N ARG A 400 -6.30 -20.45 -36.09
CA ARG A 400 -5.33 -21.55 -36.02
C ARG A 400 -5.96 -22.94 -35.87
#